data_AF-A0A1M6GWS1-F1
#
_entry.id   AF-A0A1M6GWS1-F1
#
_cell.length_a   1.000
_cell.length_b   1.000
_cell.length_c   1.000
_cell.angle_alpha   90.00
_cell.angle_beta   90.00
_cell.angle_gamma   90.00
#
_symmetry.space_group_name_H-M   'P 1'
#
loop_
_entity.id
_entity.type
_entity.pdbx_description
1 polymer ?
#
loop_
_entity_poly.entity_id
_entity_poly.type
_entity_poly.pdbx_seq_one_letter_code
_entity_poly.pdbx_strand_id
1 'polypeptide(L)'
;MDFLNHHYSFQVKLLLSLIAVFSVAFIVFFILTFLKRFKRIKKNELKANYQNQIDTLLFELLFNQNVSVNKIALKFKNEIVPTKLIKKITLKSINALHRNYTGDLKKRIELFYIESELVNYSLEKLNSLNWAKVIEGIRDISNLKYQPAYEIILSKLKHSKTIVQKEAFIGVILLKGLDELIKNKDNQLYLDDWTQSNILYVIKRDQMTLPDNIEELFKSKNKTIILLGARILHYFQANHYLHLIENYLIQNPNSTIKPKLDSIINQLKNIHQ
;
A
#
# COMPACT_ATOMS: atom_id res chain seq x y z
N MET A 1 77.06 8.61 0.50
CA MET A 1 76.33 7.44 -0.03
C MET A 1 75.31 6.88 0.98
N ASP A 2 75.57 6.94 2.30
CA ASP A 2 74.66 6.36 3.30
C ASP A 2 73.28 7.04 3.45
N PHE A 3 73.20 8.36 3.24
CA PHE A 3 71.93 9.09 3.35
C PHE A 3 70.91 8.70 2.26
N LEU A 4 71.38 8.42 1.05
CA LEU A 4 70.54 7.99 -0.08
C LEU A 4 70.03 6.55 0.11
N ASN A 5 70.88 5.65 0.62
CA ASN A 5 70.50 4.27 0.93
C ASN A 5 69.49 4.19 2.07
N HIS A 6 69.63 5.06 3.09
CA HIS A 6 68.67 5.11 4.20
C HIS A 6 67.29 5.63 3.74
N HIS A 7 67.27 6.70 2.94
CA HIS A 7 66.03 7.26 2.38
C HIS A 7 65.30 6.28 1.45
N TYR A 8 66.05 5.53 0.63
CA TYR A 8 65.49 4.49 -0.24
C TYR A 8 64.90 3.32 0.57
N SER A 9 65.59 2.90 1.64
CA SER A 9 65.10 1.83 2.52
C SER A 9 63.81 2.22 3.26
N PHE A 10 63.65 3.50 3.62
CA PHE A 10 62.43 4.00 4.26
C PHE A 10 61.25 4.04 3.30
N GLN A 11 61.45 4.54 2.07
CA GLN A 11 60.42 4.57 1.03
C GLN A 11 59.91 3.17 0.68
N VAL A 12 60.82 2.19 0.55
CA VAL A 12 60.46 0.79 0.26
C VAL A 12 59.66 0.18 1.42
N LYS A 13 60.08 0.38 2.67
CA LYS A 13 59.35 -0.10 3.86
C LYS A 13 57.95 0.53 3.96
N LEU A 14 57.83 1.84 3.69
CA LEU A 14 56.56 2.54 3.69
C LEU A 14 55.63 2.00 2.60
N LEU A 15 56.13 1.81 1.37
CA LEU A 15 55.36 1.24 0.27
C LEU A 15 54.86 -0.19 0.60
N LEU A 16 55.73 -1.04 1.14
CA LEU A 16 55.37 -2.40 1.56
C LEU A 16 54.30 -2.39 2.66
N SER A 17 54.42 -1.50 3.65
CA SER A 17 53.41 -1.36 4.70
C SER A 17 52.05 -0.92 4.14
N LEU A 18 52.06 0.00 3.17
CA LEU A 18 50.85 0.50 2.51
C LEU A 18 50.17 -0.61 1.72
N ILE A 19 50.95 -1.37 0.93
CA ILE A 19 50.45 -2.54 0.18
C ILE A 19 49.85 -3.56 1.15
N ALA A 20 50.54 -3.89 2.24
CA ALA A 20 50.03 -4.83 3.23
C ALA A 20 48.69 -4.36 3.84
N VAL A 21 48.59 -3.08 4.23
CA VAL A 21 47.35 -2.49 4.76
C VAL A 21 46.22 -2.56 3.72
N PHE A 22 46.49 -2.20 2.46
CA PHE A 22 45.49 -2.29 1.39
C PHE A 22 45.09 -3.73 1.08
N SER A 23 46.02 -4.68 1.08
CA SER A 23 45.72 -6.10 0.90
C SER A 23 44.84 -6.63 2.03
N VAL A 24 45.13 -6.29 3.28
CA VAL A 24 44.30 -6.68 4.43
C VAL A 24 42.91 -6.04 4.33
N ALA A 25 42.83 -4.75 4.03
CA ALA A 25 41.55 -4.05 3.84
C ALA A 25 40.73 -4.67 2.71
N PHE A 26 41.36 -5.06 1.60
CA PHE A 26 40.73 -5.75 0.48
C PHE A 26 40.18 -7.13 0.91
N ILE A 27 40.97 -7.93 1.63
CA ILE A 27 40.55 -9.24 2.15
C ILE A 27 39.34 -9.09 3.08
N VAL A 28 39.38 -8.14 4.02
CA VAL A 28 38.26 -7.87 4.94
C VAL A 28 37.01 -7.45 4.16
N PHE A 29 37.14 -6.52 3.22
CA PHE A 29 36.03 -6.07 2.37
C PHE A 29 35.43 -7.23 1.55
N PHE A 30 36.29 -8.09 0.98
CA PHE A 30 35.88 -9.26 0.23
C PHE A 30 35.11 -10.24 1.10
N ILE A 31 35.62 -10.58 2.28
CA ILE A 31 34.95 -11.49 3.24
C ILE A 31 33.58 -10.93 3.65
N LEU A 32 33.50 -9.65 4.02
CA LEU A 32 32.24 -9.01 4.40
C LEU A 32 31.21 -9.05 3.27
N THR A 33 31.64 -8.79 2.04
CA THR A 33 30.77 -8.82 0.85
C THR A 33 30.30 -10.24 0.55
N PHE A 34 31.21 -11.21 0.62
CA PHE A 34 30.89 -12.63 0.39
C PHE A 34 29.89 -13.14 1.41
N LEU A 35 30.10 -12.89 2.72
CA LEU A 35 29.19 -13.30 3.78
C LEU A 35 27.79 -12.67 3.62
N LYS A 36 27.73 -11.37 3.29
CA LYS A 36 26.45 -10.69 3.02
C LYS A 36 25.73 -11.32 1.83
N ARG A 37 26.46 -11.61 0.75
CA ARG A 37 25.89 -12.25 -0.46
C ARG A 37 25.39 -13.66 -0.15
N PHE A 38 26.15 -14.46 0.57
CA PHE A 38 25.77 -15.83 0.93
C PHE A 38 24.50 -15.86 1.81
N LYS A 39 24.45 -15.01 2.85
CA LYS A 39 23.24 -14.85 3.67
C LYS A 39 22.02 -14.41 2.85
N ARG A 40 22.22 -13.51 1.88
CA ARG A 40 21.16 -13.06 0.97
C ARG A 40 20.65 -14.18 0.07
N ILE A 41 21.54 -15.01 -0.50
CA ILE A 41 21.18 -16.15 -1.35
C ILE A 41 20.33 -17.15 -0.56
N LYS A 42 20.82 -17.62 0.59
CA LYS A 42 20.08 -18.54 1.48
C LYS A 42 18.70 -18.01 1.86
N LYS A 43 18.60 -16.72 2.19
CA LYS A 43 17.32 -16.06 2.50
C LYS A 43 16.38 -16.02 1.30
N ASN A 44 16.91 -15.82 0.09
CA ASN A 44 16.12 -15.79 -1.13
C ASN A 44 15.63 -17.19 -1.51
N GLU A 45 16.46 -18.22 -1.38
CA GLU A 45 16.09 -19.62 -1.58
C GLU A 45 14.97 -20.03 -0.61
N LEU A 46 15.11 -19.69 0.67
CA LEU A 46 14.07 -19.96 1.67
C LEU A 46 12.74 -19.28 1.32
N LYS A 47 12.79 -18.01 0.89
CA LYS A 47 11.61 -17.28 0.43
C LYS A 47 10.99 -17.91 -0.81
N ALA A 48 11.79 -18.37 -1.77
CA ALA A 48 11.31 -19.03 -2.97
C ALA A 48 10.62 -20.35 -2.65
N ASN A 49 11.18 -21.16 -1.74
CA ASN A 49 10.54 -22.39 -1.28
C ASN A 49 9.19 -22.10 -0.61
N TYR A 50 9.14 -21.13 0.32
CA TYR A 50 7.86 -20.73 0.93
C TYR A 50 6.88 -20.17 -0.10
N GLN A 51 7.35 -19.38 -1.07
CA GLN A 51 6.50 -18.89 -2.15
C GLN A 51 5.86 -20.05 -2.93
N ASN A 52 6.64 -21.06 -3.33
CA ASN A 52 6.12 -22.23 -4.05
C ASN A 52 5.07 -23.02 -3.25
N GLN A 53 5.28 -23.17 -1.94
CA GLN A 53 4.30 -23.83 -1.06
C GLN A 53 2.99 -23.02 -0.98
N ILE A 54 3.11 -21.71 -0.84
CA ILE A 54 1.95 -20.81 -0.81
C ILE A 54 1.24 -20.77 -2.16
N ASP A 55 1.96 -20.76 -3.28
CA ASP A 55 1.34 -20.73 -4.60
C ASP A 55 0.57 -22.02 -4.89
N THR A 56 1.12 -23.18 -4.50
CA THR A 56 0.40 -24.47 -4.57
C THR A 56 -0.88 -24.44 -3.72
N LEU A 57 -0.79 -23.96 -2.49
CA LEU A 57 -1.95 -23.84 -1.58
C LEU A 57 -3.01 -22.89 -2.14
N LEU A 58 -2.60 -21.73 -2.68
CA LEU A 58 -3.51 -20.73 -3.20
C LEU A 58 -4.13 -21.15 -4.53
N PHE A 59 -3.42 -21.94 -5.35
CA PHE A 59 -3.99 -22.56 -6.53
C PHE A 59 -5.12 -23.52 -6.14
N GLU A 60 -4.90 -24.37 -5.13
CA GLU A 60 -5.93 -25.24 -4.55
C GLU A 60 -7.11 -24.42 -4.01
N LEU A 61 -6.82 -23.33 -3.27
CA LEU A 61 -7.82 -22.40 -2.74
C LEU A 61 -8.67 -21.74 -3.82
N LEU A 62 -8.13 -21.46 -5.01
CA LEU A 62 -8.87 -20.71 -6.03
C LEU A 62 -9.61 -21.63 -6.99
N PHE A 63 -8.98 -22.73 -7.41
CA PHE A 63 -9.46 -23.52 -8.55
C PHE A 63 -10.03 -24.88 -8.16
N ASN A 64 -9.83 -25.34 -6.92
CA ASN A 64 -10.48 -26.55 -6.44
C ASN A 64 -11.80 -26.23 -5.72
N GLN A 65 -12.91 -26.36 -6.45
CA GLN A 65 -14.25 -26.09 -5.92
C GLN A 65 -14.73 -27.17 -4.93
N ASN A 66 -14.16 -28.38 -4.98
CA ASN A 66 -14.54 -29.50 -4.12
C ASN A 66 -13.96 -29.39 -2.70
N VAL A 67 -13.02 -28.48 -2.49
CA VAL A 67 -12.35 -28.29 -1.19
C VAL A 67 -12.85 -27.00 -0.55
N SER A 68 -13.32 -27.10 0.70
CA SER A 68 -13.75 -25.93 1.46
C SER A 68 -12.57 -25.03 1.85
N VAL A 69 -12.82 -23.73 1.95
CA VAL A 69 -11.80 -22.75 2.37
C VAL A 69 -11.26 -23.09 3.76
N ASN A 70 -12.10 -23.56 4.68
CA ASN A 70 -11.70 -23.94 6.04
C ASN A 70 -10.70 -25.11 6.02
N LYS A 71 -10.86 -26.08 5.11
CA LYS A 71 -9.91 -27.19 4.97
C LYS A 71 -8.53 -26.69 4.50
N ILE A 72 -8.51 -25.75 3.54
CA ILE A 72 -7.26 -25.11 3.09
C ILE A 72 -6.62 -24.28 4.20
N ALA A 73 -7.43 -23.55 4.98
CA ALA A 73 -6.96 -22.79 6.13
C ALA A 73 -6.37 -23.69 7.23
N LEU A 74 -6.98 -24.84 7.50
CA LEU A 74 -6.43 -25.84 8.42
C LEU A 74 -5.10 -26.41 7.91
N LYS A 75 -5.01 -26.74 6.62
CA LYS A 75 -3.77 -27.16 5.97
C LYS A 75 -2.67 -26.10 6.11
N PHE A 76 -3.01 -24.82 5.91
CA PHE A 76 -2.08 -23.72 6.15
C PHE A 76 -1.58 -23.65 7.60
N LYS A 77 -2.48 -23.83 8.58
CA LYS A 77 -2.13 -23.75 10.00
C LYS A 77 -1.31 -24.95 10.48
N ASN A 78 -1.66 -26.16 10.04
CA ASN A 78 -1.14 -27.40 10.59
C ASN A 78 0.03 -27.99 9.80
N GLU A 79 -0.01 -27.91 8.46
CA GLU A 79 1.01 -28.52 7.60
C GLU A 79 2.11 -27.52 7.24
N ILE A 80 1.74 -26.28 6.88
CA ILE A 80 2.72 -25.24 6.52
C ILE A 80 3.30 -24.56 7.77
N VAL A 81 2.50 -24.44 8.84
CA VAL A 81 2.87 -23.82 10.13
C VAL A 81 3.37 -22.38 9.95
N PRO A 82 2.48 -21.38 10.04
CA PRO A 82 2.76 -20.04 9.53
C PRO A 82 3.71 -19.23 10.43
N THR A 83 4.99 -19.22 10.06
CA THR A 83 5.98 -18.28 10.62
C THR A 83 5.71 -16.83 10.18
N LYS A 84 6.32 -15.84 10.85
CA LYS A 84 6.21 -14.42 10.44
C LYS A 84 6.58 -14.19 8.96
N LEU A 85 7.56 -14.93 8.43
CA LEU A 85 7.96 -14.81 7.03
C LEU A 85 6.89 -15.39 6.11
N ILE A 86 6.36 -16.58 6.44
CA ILE A 86 5.30 -17.23 5.67
C ILE A 86 4.05 -16.34 5.66
N LYS A 87 3.59 -15.84 6.82
CA LYS A 87 2.45 -14.90 6.91
C LYS A 87 2.63 -13.68 6.00
N LYS A 88 3.84 -13.09 5.97
CA LYS A 88 4.14 -11.95 5.09
C LYS A 88 4.11 -12.32 3.61
N ILE A 89 4.60 -13.50 3.23
CA ILE A 89 4.54 -14.00 1.86
C ILE A 89 3.08 -14.26 1.46
N THR A 90 2.33 -14.98 2.28
CA THR A 90 0.92 -15.28 2.04
C THR A 90 0.09 -14.02 1.91
N LEU A 91 0.25 -13.04 2.81
CA LEU A 91 -0.44 -11.75 2.72
C LEU A 91 -0.13 -11.01 1.41
N LYS A 92 1.12 -11.03 0.97
CA LYS A 92 1.50 -10.42 -0.30
C LYS A 92 0.80 -11.12 -1.48
N SER A 93 0.79 -12.46 -1.49
CA SER A 93 0.12 -13.25 -2.54
C SER A 93 -1.38 -13.01 -2.54
N ILE A 94 -2.07 -13.15 -1.40
CA ILE A 94 -3.53 -13.00 -1.37
C ILE A 94 -3.98 -11.57 -1.69
N ASN A 95 -3.24 -10.54 -1.28
CA ASN A 95 -3.52 -9.16 -1.71
C ASN A 95 -3.33 -8.98 -3.22
N ALA A 96 -2.33 -9.63 -3.82
CA ALA A 96 -2.13 -9.57 -5.26
C ALA A 96 -3.27 -10.27 -6.01
N LEU A 97 -3.65 -11.46 -5.57
CA LEU A 97 -4.77 -12.23 -6.14
C LEU A 97 -6.09 -11.47 -5.98
N HIS A 98 -6.38 -10.93 -4.79
CA HIS A 98 -7.61 -10.19 -4.51
C HIS A 98 -7.79 -8.95 -5.40
N ARG A 99 -6.69 -8.30 -5.79
CA ARG A 99 -6.72 -7.17 -6.73
C ARG A 99 -6.99 -7.58 -8.17
N ASN A 100 -6.66 -8.82 -8.55
CA ASN A 100 -6.71 -9.31 -9.92
C ASN A 100 -7.95 -10.17 -10.21
N TYR A 101 -8.59 -10.72 -9.18
CA TYR A 101 -9.78 -11.56 -9.31
C TYR A 101 -11.05 -10.86 -8.81
N THR A 102 -12.20 -11.26 -9.36
CA THR A 102 -13.52 -10.75 -9.01
C THR A 102 -14.46 -11.91 -8.64
N GLY A 103 -15.68 -11.58 -8.21
CA GLY A 103 -16.72 -12.58 -7.93
C GLY A 103 -16.36 -13.57 -6.82
N ASP A 104 -16.64 -14.85 -7.06
CA ASP A 104 -16.46 -15.92 -6.05
C ASP A 104 -15.01 -16.09 -5.60
N LEU A 105 -14.05 -16.03 -6.54
CA LEU A 105 -12.62 -16.15 -6.23
C LEU A 105 -12.16 -15.09 -5.21
N LYS A 106 -12.66 -13.87 -5.35
CA LYS A 106 -12.38 -12.77 -4.41
C LYS A 106 -12.92 -13.09 -3.00
N LYS A 107 -14.14 -13.63 -2.92
CA LYS A 107 -14.76 -14.06 -1.65
C LYS A 107 -14.01 -15.22 -1.00
N ARG A 108 -13.53 -16.20 -1.79
CA ARG A 108 -12.71 -17.31 -1.26
C ARG A 108 -11.42 -16.81 -0.63
N ILE A 109 -10.79 -15.79 -1.22
CA ILE A 109 -9.58 -15.15 -0.66
C ILE A 109 -9.88 -14.43 0.66
N GLU A 110 -10.97 -13.66 0.72
CA GLU A 110 -11.39 -12.96 1.93
C GLU A 110 -11.71 -13.94 3.06
N LEU A 111 -12.43 -15.02 2.76
CA LEU A 111 -12.71 -16.07 3.73
C LEU A 111 -11.43 -16.76 4.20
N PHE A 112 -10.51 -17.09 3.29
CA PHE A 112 -9.23 -17.70 3.66
C PHE A 112 -8.43 -16.81 4.59
N TYR A 113 -8.39 -15.49 4.35
CA TYR A 113 -7.70 -14.54 5.21
C TYR A 113 -8.18 -14.58 6.68
N ILE A 114 -9.47 -14.81 6.88
CA ILE A 114 -10.10 -14.93 8.19
C ILE A 114 -9.79 -16.32 8.79
N GLU A 115 -10.13 -17.39 8.08
CA GLU A 115 -10.04 -18.78 8.56
C GLU A 115 -8.60 -19.24 8.84
N SER A 116 -7.64 -18.69 8.09
CA SER A 116 -6.20 -18.92 8.27
C SER A 116 -5.58 -18.09 9.40
N GLU A 117 -6.36 -17.22 10.04
CA GLU A 117 -5.93 -16.30 11.11
C GLU A 117 -4.84 -15.30 10.67
N LEU A 118 -4.66 -15.10 9.37
CA LEU A 118 -3.79 -14.05 8.83
C LEU A 118 -4.30 -12.65 9.24
N VAL A 119 -5.61 -12.51 9.45
CA VAL A 119 -6.22 -11.29 9.98
C VAL A 119 -5.62 -10.86 11.32
N ASN A 120 -5.31 -11.80 12.21
CA ASN A 120 -4.72 -11.49 13.52
C ASN A 120 -3.34 -10.84 13.36
N TYR A 121 -2.53 -11.36 12.45
CA TYR A 121 -1.22 -10.77 12.14
C TYR A 121 -1.34 -9.37 11.54
N SER A 122 -2.40 -9.09 10.77
CA SER A 122 -2.67 -7.75 10.28
C SER A 122 -3.16 -6.78 11.36
N LEU A 123 -4.01 -7.27 12.27
CA LEU A 123 -4.50 -6.49 13.42
C LEU A 123 -3.35 -6.11 14.37
N GLU A 124 -2.43 -7.03 14.65
CA GLU A 124 -1.22 -6.75 15.45
C GLU A 124 -0.42 -5.56 14.90
N LYS A 125 -0.34 -5.43 13.56
CA LYS A 125 0.37 -4.32 12.93
C LYS A 125 -0.25 -2.95 13.22
N LEU A 126 -1.57 -2.88 13.44
CA LEU A 126 -2.27 -1.63 13.76
C LEU A 126 -1.88 -1.04 15.13
N ASN A 127 -1.30 -1.87 16.01
CA ASN A 127 -0.84 -1.49 17.34
C ASN A 127 0.66 -1.17 17.37
N SER A 128 1.36 -1.21 16.23
CA SER A 128 2.79 -0.95 16.18
C SER A 128 3.14 0.53 16.35
N LEU A 129 4.20 0.83 17.09
CA LEU A 129 4.83 2.15 17.11
C LEU A 129 5.46 2.53 15.76
N ASN A 130 5.79 1.54 14.93
CA ASN A 130 6.29 1.80 13.59
C ASN A 130 5.13 2.11 12.65
N TRP A 131 5.00 3.39 12.28
CA TRP A 131 3.95 3.88 11.38
C TRP A 131 3.87 3.10 10.05
N ALA A 132 5.00 2.60 9.52
CA ALA A 132 5.01 1.83 8.29
C ALA A 132 4.31 0.47 8.46
N LYS A 133 4.45 -0.15 9.64
CA LYS A 133 3.68 -1.36 9.98
C LYS A 133 2.20 -1.05 10.12
N VAL A 134 1.84 0.08 10.75
CA VAL A 134 0.43 0.50 10.85
C VAL A 134 -0.19 0.63 9.45
N ILE A 135 0.51 1.27 8.51
CA ILE A 135 0.10 1.36 7.10
C ILE A 135 -0.04 -0.02 6.46
N GLU A 136 0.95 -0.91 6.64
CA GLU A 136 0.86 -2.30 6.15
C GLU A 136 -0.36 -3.03 6.75
N GLY A 137 -0.73 -2.76 8.02
CA GLY A 137 -1.91 -3.32 8.66
C GLY A 137 -3.20 -2.80 8.05
N ILE A 138 -3.34 -1.48 7.90
CA ILE A 138 -4.51 -0.84 7.29
C ILE A 138 -4.72 -1.40 5.88
N ARG A 139 -3.66 -1.49 5.07
CA ARG A 139 -3.73 -2.01 3.69
C ARG A 139 -4.24 -3.44 3.63
N ASP A 140 -3.67 -4.33 4.44
CA ASP A 140 -4.06 -5.74 4.39
C ASP A 140 -5.53 -5.92 4.80
N ILE A 141 -5.94 -5.25 5.87
CA ILE A 141 -7.30 -5.34 6.40
C ILE A 141 -8.33 -4.74 5.43
N SER A 142 -8.07 -3.55 4.92
CA SER A 142 -9.00 -2.81 4.07
C SER A 142 -9.08 -3.37 2.64
N ASN A 143 -7.97 -3.86 2.08
CA ASN A 143 -8.02 -4.54 0.79
C ASN A 143 -8.83 -5.84 0.92
N LEU A 144 -8.57 -6.66 1.94
CA LEU A 144 -9.27 -7.93 2.16
C LEU A 144 -10.65 -7.77 2.85
N LYS A 145 -11.22 -6.56 2.83
CA LYS A 145 -12.60 -6.25 3.24
C LYS A 145 -13.01 -6.73 4.63
N TYR A 146 -12.06 -6.78 5.58
CA TYR A 146 -12.37 -7.21 6.94
C TYR A 146 -13.09 -6.11 7.75
N GLN A 147 -14.42 -6.12 7.66
CA GLN A 147 -15.33 -5.14 8.27
C GLN A 147 -15.17 -4.93 9.78
N PRO A 148 -14.93 -5.96 10.61
CA PRO A 148 -14.85 -5.77 12.07
C PRO A 148 -13.75 -4.80 12.53
N ALA A 149 -12.73 -4.54 11.69
CA ALA A 149 -11.66 -3.60 11.99
C ALA A 149 -11.97 -2.15 11.61
N TYR A 150 -13.18 -1.86 11.11
CA TYR A 150 -13.57 -0.54 10.64
C TYR A 150 -13.31 0.57 11.67
N GLU A 151 -13.83 0.43 12.89
CA GLU A 151 -13.65 1.43 13.96
C GLU A 151 -12.18 1.64 14.33
N ILE A 152 -11.39 0.55 14.31
CA ILE A 152 -9.97 0.61 14.59
C ILE A 152 -9.26 1.41 13.49
N ILE A 153 -9.59 1.20 12.22
CA ILE A 153 -9.01 1.96 11.09
C ILE A 153 -9.50 3.42 11.12
N LEU A 154 -10.78 3.67 11.40
CA LEU A 154 -11.34 5.02 11.51
C LEU A 154 -10.61 5.83 12.58
N SER A 155 -10.30 5.22 13.73
CA SER A 155 -9.52 5.88 14.80
C SER A 155 -8.14 6.36 14.32
N LYS A 156 -7.55 5.73 13.30
CA LYS A 156 -6.24 6.12 12.73
C LYS A 156 -6.29 7.42 11.91
N LEU A 157 -7.47 7.96 11.61
CA LEU A 157 -7.60 9.33 11.08
C LEU A 157 -7.06 10.40 12.05
N LYS A 158 -6.96 10.08 13.35
CA LYS A 158 -6.39 10.96 14.38
C LYS A 158 -4.92 10.64 14.70
N HIS A 159 -4.27 9.79 13.92
CA HIS A 159 -2.88 9.38 14.17
C HIS A 159 -1.90 10.56 14.02
N SER A 160 -0.81 10.61 14.79
CA SER A 160 0.16 11.73 14.77
C SER A 160 0.87 11.95 13.43
N LYS A 161 0.92 10.92 12.59
CA LYS A 161 1.54 10.95 11.25
C LYS A 161 0.48 11.07 10.17
N THR A 162 0.50 12.15 9.39
CA THR A 162 -0.42 12.41 8.27
C THR A 162 -0.45 11.28 7.24
N ILE A 163 0.68 10.61 6.98
CA ILE A 163 0.71 9.47 6.05
C ILE A 163 -0.15 8.28 6.52
N VAL A 164 -0.26 8.08 7.85
CA VAL A 164 -1.15 7.07 8.42
C VAL A 164 -2.60 7.52 8.33
N GLN A 165 -2.88 8.82 8.55
CA GLN A 165 -4.22 9.38 8.39
C GLN A 165 -4.72 9.22 6.95
N LYS A 166 -3.88 9.50 5.94
CA LYS A 166 -4.20 9.29 4.52
C LYS A 166 -4.50 7.83 4.21
N GLU A 167 -3.68 6.92 4.70
CA GLU A 167 -3.92 5.49 4.50
C GLU A 167 -5.21 5.03 5.18
N ALA A 168 -5.47 5.51 6.40
CA ALA A 168 -6.71 5.22 7.13
C ALA A 168 -7.94 5.76 6.38
N PHE A 169 -7.84 6.95 5.79
CA PHE A 169 -8.90 7.55 4.98
C PHE A 169 -9.24 6.70 3.75
N ILE A 170 -8.21 6.23 3.02
CA ILE A 170 -8.41 5.27 1.93
C ILE A 170 -8.98 3.95 2.47
N GLY A 171 -8.50 3.49 3.62
CA GLY A 171 -8.94 2.25 4.26
C GLY A 171 -10.42 2.25 4.66
N VAL A 172 -10.94 3.34 5.21
CA VAL A 172 -12.37 3.43 5.55
C VAL A 172 -13.26 3.51 4.30
N ILE A 173 -12.82 4.21 3.24
CA ILE A 173 -13.49 4.20 1.93
C ILE A 173 -13.50 2.80 1.33
N LEU A 174 -12.39 2.05 1.44
CA LEU A 174 -12.33 0.66 1.01
C LEU A 174 -13.34 -0.22 1.75
N LEU A 175 -13.55 0.00 3.04
CA LEU A 175 -14.45 -0.83 3.84
C LEU A 175 -15.92 -0.45 3.67
N LYS A 176 -16.25 0.84 3.55
CA LYS A 176 -17.64 1.33 3.58
C LYS A 176 -18.09 2.05 2.31
N GLY A 177 -17.24 2.17 1.31
CA GLY A 177 -17.54 2.84 0.05
C GLY A 177 -17.45 4.36 0.14
N LEU A 178 -18.00 5.03 -0.88
CA LEU A 178 -17.93 6.48 -1.03
C LEU A 178 -18.81 7.26 -0.04
N ASP A 179 -19.80 6.62 0.58
CA ASP A 179 -20.55 7.22 1.69
C ASP A 179 -19.63 7.63 2.84
N GLU A 180 -18.53 6.89 3.04
CA GLU A 180 -17.57 7.17 4.09
C GLU A 180 -16.72 8.41 3.77
N LEU A 181 -16.45 8.66 2.50
CA LEU A 181 -15.85 9.92 2.04
C LEU A 181 -16.78 11.09 2.37
N ILE A 182 -18.09 10.93 2.15
CA ILE A 182 -19.09 11.97 2.42
C ILE A 182 -19.23 12.24 3.92
N LYS A 183 -19.33 11.20 4.75
CA LYS A 183 -19.38 11.35 6.22
C LYS A 183 -18.16 12.08 6.77
N ASN A 184 -16.99 11.86 6.19
CA ASN A 184 -15.74 12.48 6.61
C ASN A 184 -15.36 13.70 5.75
N LYS A 185 -16.32 14.31 5.03
CA LYS A 185 -16.05 15.40 4.07
C LYS A 185 -15.39 16.62 4.71
N ASP A 186 -15.59 16.87 5.99
CA ASP A 186 -15.05 18.04 6.70
C ASP A 186 -13.75 17.72 7.46
N ASN A 187 -13.17 16.54 7.23
CA ASN A 187 -11.84 16.21 7.74
C ASN A 187 -10.81 17.22 7.19
N GLN A 188 -9.94 17.75 8.07
CA GLN A 188 -8.90 18.72 7.73
C GLN A 188 -7.71 18.11 6.96
N LEU A 189 -7.72 16.80 6.71
CA LEU A 189 -6.66 16.09 6.01
C LEU A 189 -6.48 16.64 4.58
N TYR A 190 -5.28 17.14 4.30
CA TYR A 190 -4.92 17.57 2.96
C TYR A 190 -4.69 16.36 2.04
N LEU A 191 -5.53 16.22 1.01
CA LEU A 191 -5.43 15.17 0.00
C LEU A 191 -4.66 15.70 -1.22
N ASP A 192 -3.38 15.36 -1.32
CA ASP A 192 -2.58 15.67 -2.51
C ASP A 192 -3.02 14.87 -3.75
N ASP A 193 -2.50 15.23 -4.93
CA ASP A 193 -2.89 14.60 -6.19
C ASP A 193 -2.61 13.09 -6.22
N TRP A 194 -1.54 12.65 -5.55
CA TRP A 194 -1.20 11.23 -5.43
C TRP A 194 -2.24 10.48 -4.58
N THR A 195 -2.63 11.05 -3.44
CA THR A 195 -3.65 10.49 -2.55
C THR A 195 -5.00 10.41 -3.25
N GLN A 196 -5.40 11.48 -3.95
CA GLN A 196 -6.63 11.49 -4.73
C GLN A 196 -6.60 10.46 -5.87
N SER A 197 -5.47 10.30 -6.56
CA SER A 197 -5.30 9.27 -7.59
C SER A 197 -5.43 7.86 -7.01
N ASN A 198 -4.92 7.61 -5.80
CA ASN A 198 -5.10 6.32 -5.13
C ASN A 198 -6.56 6.05 -4.78
N ILE A 199 -7.31 7.07 -4.34
CA ILE A 199 -8.75 6.95 -4.06
C ILE A 199 -9.48 6.61 -5.36
N LEU A 200 -9.25 7.32 -6.46
CA LEU A 200 -9.84 7.03 -7.77
C LEU A 200 -9.50 5.63 -8.27
N TYR A 201 -8.24 5.20 -8.10
CA TYR A 201 -7.82 3.84 -8.43
C TYR A 201 -8.61 2.79 -7.64
N VAL A 202 -8.82 3.01 -6.34
CA VAL A 202 -9.61 2.13 -5.49
C VAL A 202 -11.07 2.08 -5.91
N ILE A 203 -11.69 3.23 -6.20
CA ILE A 203 -13.07 3.34 -6.69
C ILE A 203 -13.24 2.48 -7.95
N LYS A 204 -12.31 2.62 -8.90
CA LYS A 204 -12.31 1.83 -10.14
C LYS A 204 -12.13 0.34 -9.90
N ARG A 205 -11.11 -0.04 -9.13
CA ARG A 205 -10.75 -1.43 -8.87
C ARG A 205 -11.87 -2.20 -8.19
N ASP A 206 -12.51 -1.57 -7.19
CA ASP A 206 -13.56 -2.21 -6.40
C ASP A 206 -14.96 -1.96 -6.95
N GLN A 207 -15.07 -1.38 -8.15
CA GLN A 207 -16.35 -1.15 -8.85
C GLN A 207 -17.37 -0.44 -7.96
N MET A 208 -16.90 0.56 -7.20
CA MET A 208 -17.78 1.34 -6.34
C MET A 208 -18.80 2.11 -7.17
N THR A 209 -19.99 2.32 -6.62
CA THR A 209 -21.05 3.13 -7.23
C THR A 209 -20.97 4.58 -6.77
N LEU A 210 -21.48 5.49 -7.60
CA LEU A 210 -21.65 6.89 -7.22
C LEU A 210 -22.78 6.99 -6.17
N PRO A 211 -22.55 7.59 -4.99
CA PRO A 211 -23.61 7.85 -4.03
C PRO A 211 -24.60 8.89 -4.52
N ASP A 212 -25.88 8.75 -4.15
CA ASP A 212 -26.94 9.69 -4.53
C ASP A 212 -26.71 11.10 -3.96
N ASN A 213 -26.03 11.20 -2.82
CA ASN A 213 -25.75 12.44 -2.08
C ASN A 213 -24.34 13.00 -2.34
N ILE A 214 -23.75 12.73 -3.51
CA ILE A 214 -22.40 13.18 -3.87
C ILE A 214 -22.23 14.71 -3.78
N GLU A 215 -23.32 15.47 -3.93
CA GLU A 215 -23.34 16.93 -3.81
C GLU A 215 -22.84 17.45 -2.46
N GLU A 216 -22.93 16.63 -1.41
CA GLU A 216 -22.43 16.98 -0.08
C GLU A 216 -20.92 17.26 -0.08
N LEU A 217 -20.14 16.63 -0.96
CA LEU A 217 -18.69 16.89 -1.07
C LEU A 217 -18.37 18.35 -1.44
N PHE A 218 -19.26 19.01 -2.18
CA PHE A 218 -19.09 20.41 -2.60
C PHE A 218 -19.43 21.42 -1.49
N LYS A 219 -20.05 20.95 -0.40
CA LYS A 219 -20.31 21.72 0.83
C LYS A 219 -19.17 21.57 1.86
N SER A 220 -18.11 20.86 1.52
CA SER A 220 -16.97 20.63 2.41
C SER A 220 -16.18 21.92 2.68
N LYS A 221 -15.65 22.07 3.90
CA LYS A 221 -14.66 23.12 4.21
C LYS A 221 -13.27 22.80 3.63
N ASN A 222 -13.04 21.55 3.23
CA ASN A 222 -11.77 21.08 2.69
C ASN A 222 -11.77 21.14 1.16
N LYS A 223 -11.02 22.11 0.61
CA LYS A 223 -10.87 22.31 -0.84
C LYS A 223 -10.35 21.07 -1.56
N THR A 224 -9.49 20.26 -0.94
CA THR A 224 -8.99 19.02 -1.57
C THR A 224 -10.06 17.93 -1.69
N ILE A 225 -11.05 17.93 -0.79
CA ILE A 225 -12.22 17.04 -0.87
C ILE A 225 -13.19 17.51 -1.96
N ILE A 226 -13.40 18.82 -2.11
CA ILE A 226 -14.19 19.38 -3.23
C ILE A 226 -13.55 18.99 -4.58
N LEU A 227 -12.23 19.15 -4.71
CA LEU A 227 -11.50 18.72 -5.89
C LEU A 227 -11.62 17.22 -6.15
N LEU A 228 -11.54 16.39 -5.10
CA LEU A 228 -11.76 14.96 -5.21
C LEU A 228 -13.19 14.65 -5.68
N GLY A 229 -14.20 15.34 -5.16
CA GLY A 229 -15.59 15.24 -5.60
C GLY A 229 -15.74 15.50 -7.10
N ALA A 230 -15.15 16.60 -7.60
CA ALA A 230 -15.14 16.90 -9.03
C ALA A 230 -14.46 15.79 -9.87
N ARG A 231 -13.35 15.22 -9.38
CA ARG A 231 -12.68 14.09 -10.04
C ARG A 231 -13.51 12.81 -10.04
N ILE A 232 -14.28 12.57 -8.98
CA ILE A 232 -15.22 11.45 -8.89
C ILE A 232 -16.35 11.63 -9.91
N LEU A 233 -16.96 12.82 -9.99
CA LEU A 233 -17.98 13.12 -10.99
C LEU A 233 -17.45 12.90 -12.42
N HIS A 234 -16.22 13.34 -12.69
CA HIS A 234 -15.55 13.09 -13.96
C HIS A 234 -15.34 11.60 -14.23
N TYR A 235 -14.87 10.84 -13.24
CA TYR A 235 -14.69 9.39 -13.36
C TYR A 235 -16.00 8.67 -13.71
N PHE A 236 -17.11 9.05 -13.08
CA PHE A 236 -18.44 8.47 -13.35
C PHE A 236 -19.17 9.11 -14.54
N GLN A 237 -18.57 10.08 -15.24
CA GLN A 237 -19.20 10.83 -16.35
C GLN A 237 -20.55 11.45 -15.93
N ALA A 238 -20.64 11.93 -14.70
CA ALA A 238 -21.90 12.38 -14.09
C ALA A 238 -22.20 13.86 -14.44
N ASN A 239 -22.42 14.13 -15.73
CA ASN A 239 -22.52 15.48 -16.29
C ASN A 239 -23.69 16.32 -15.75
N HIS A 240 -24.74 15.66 -15.26
CA HIS A 240 -25.87 16.34 -14.61
C HIS A 240 -25.46 17.08 -13.32
N TYR A 241 -24.33 16.73 -12.70
CA TYR A 241 -23.76 17.41 -11.53
C TYR A 241 -22.77 18.54 -11.88
N LEU A 242 -22.59 18.88 -13.15
CA LEU A 242 -21.64 19.92 -13.58
C LEU A 242 -21.88 21.27 -12.88
N HIS A 243 -23.16 21.60 -12.67
CA HIS A 243 -23.60 22.82 -11.98
C HIS A 243 -23.01 22.96 -10.57
N LEU A 244 -22.67 21.85 -9.89
CA LEU A 244 -22.04 21.90 -8.56
C LEU A 244 -20.64 22.49 -8.62
N ILE A 245 -19.86 22.14 -9.65
CA ILE A 245 -18.49 22.64 -9.84
C ILE A 245 -18.55 24.12 -10.22
N GLU A 246 -19.45 24.49 -11.14
CA GLU A 246 -19.64 25.87 -11.59
C GLU A 246 -20.10 26.79 -10.43
N ASN A 247 -21.09 26.37 -9.64
CA ASN A 247 -21.57 27.12 -8.48
C ASN A 247 -20.46 27.34 -7.44
N TYR A 248 -19.63 26.32 -7.18
CA TYR A 248 -18.50 26.47 -6.27
C TYR A 248 -17.50 27.52 -6.76
N LEU A 249 -17.17 27.54 -8.05
CA LEU A 249 -16.24 28.50 -8.65
C LEU A 249 -16.80 29.93 -8.65
N ILE A 250 -18.10 30.11 -8.88
CA ILE A 250 -18.77 31.41 -8.78
C ILE A 250 -18.65 31.97 -7.36
N GLN A 251 -18.88 31.13 -6.35
CA GLN A 251 -18.77 31.54 -4.94
C GLN A 251 -17.32 31.73 -4.47
N ASN A 252 -16.34 31.10 -5.15
CA ASN A 252 -14.94 31.09 -4.75
C ASN A 252 -13.99 31.40 -5.94
N PRO A 253 -14.08 32.61 -6.54
CA PRO A 253 -13.38 32.91 -7.80
C PRO A 253 -11.85 32.84 -7.71
N ASN A 254 -11.29 33.02 -6.50
CA ASN A 254 -9.86 33.02 -6.21
C ASN A 254 -9.38 31.69 -5.58
N SER A 255 -10.15 30.61 -5.70
CA SER A 255 -9.78 29.32 -5.11
C SER A 255 -8.51 28.75 -5.74
N THR A 256 -7.58 28.26 -4.92
CA THR A 256 -6.31 27.67 -5.39
C THR A 256 -6.49 26.41 -6.23
N ILE A 257 -7.65 25.76 -6.14
CA ILE A 257 -7.99 24.57 -6.94
C ILE A 257 -8.70 24.92 -8.26
N LYS A 258 -9.00 26.19 -8.52
CA LYS A 258 -9.76 26.64 -9.70
C LYS A 258 -9.20 26.11 -11.03
N PRO A 259 -7.89 26.22 -11.33
CA PRO A 259 -7.36 25.70 -12.60
C PRO A 259 -7.63 24.21 -12.82
N LYS A 260 -7.63 23.41 -11.73
CA LYS A 260 -7.94 21.98 -11.79
C LYS A 260 -9.42 21.72 -12.02
N LEU A 261 -10.30 22.53 -11.40
CA LEU A 261 -11.74 22.44 -11.61
C LEU A 261 -12.14 22.87 -13.03
N ASP A 262 -11.56 23.96 -13.55
CA ASP A 262 -11.77 24.42 -14.93
C ASP A 262 -11.38 23.34 -15.94
N SER A 263 -10.23 22.68 -15.73
CA SER A 263 -9.81 21.54 -16.55
C SER A 263 -10.84 20.39 -16.54
N ILE A 264 -11.42 20.09 -15.38
CA ILE A 264 -12.44 19.02 -15.25
C ILE A 264 -13.74 19.43 -15.95
N ILE A 265 -14.17 20.68 -15.79
CA ILE A 265 -15.36 21.22 -16.48
C ILE A 265 -15.20 21.07 -18.00
N ASN A 266 -14.06 21.47 -18.55
CA ASN A 266 -13.79 21.35 -19.98
C ASN A 266 -13.83 19.89 -20.45
N GLN A 267 -13.27 18.98 -19.68
CA GLN A 267 -13.33 17.53 -19.99
C GLN A 267 -14.76 17.01 -19.97
N LEU A 268 -15.56 17.36 -18.97
CA LEU A 268 -16.96 16.93 -18.87
C LEU A 268 -17.83 17.47 -20.00
N LYS A 269 -17.61 18.73 -20.42
CA LYS A 269 -18.34 19.36 -21.54
C LYS A 269 -17.99 18.73 -22.90
N ASN A 270 -16.73 18.35 -23.11
CA ASN A 270 -16.24 17.84 -24.39
C ASN A 270 -16.54 16.35 -24.64
N ILE A 271 -17.06 15.60 -23.65
CA ILE A 271 -17.47 14.19 -23.84
C ILE A 271 -18.76 14.09 -24.71
N HIS A 272 -19.39 15.22 -25.05
CA HIS A 272 -20.59 15.30 -25.88
C HIS A 272 -20.38 15.95 -27.26
N GLN A 273 -19.13 16.09 -27.72
CA GLN A 273 -18.78 16.41 -29.12
C GLN A 273 -18.14 15.19 -29.78
#